data_AF-A0A397MJB8-F1
#
_entry.id   AF-A0A397MJB8-F1
#
_cell.length_a   1.000
_cell.length_b   1.000
_cell.length_c   1.000
_cell.angle_alpha   90.00
_cell.angle_beta   90.00
_cell.angle_gamma   90.00
#
_symmetry.space_group_name_H-M   'P 1'
#
loop_
_entity.id
_entity.type
_entity.pdbx_description
1 polymer ?
#
loop_
_entity_poly.entity_id
_entity_poly.type
_entity_poly.pdbx_seq_one_letter_code
_entity_poly.pdbx_strand_id
1 'polypeptide(L)'
;MTYTLEQLAERLHACEVDLEAHRGYLKAMEYALGATIATHSDPPSLRRIWDLMLVEAADTHAGLDGPIFTAAFQQSLRMLTEQISLMDPGPTSQRPIDQ
;
A
#
# COMPACT_ATOMS: atom_id res chain seq x y z
N MET A 1 33.83 -2.66 -17.64
CA MET A 1 33.83 -1.31 -17.03
C MET A 1 33.80 -1.50 -15.52
N THR A 2 34.87 -1.14 -14.83
CA THR A 2 34.97 -1.21 -13.36
C THR A 2 34.67 0.18 -12.80
N TYR A 3 33.68 0.30 -11.93
CA TYR A 3 33.35 1.56 -11.26
C TYR A 3 34.35 1.85 -10.14
N THR A 4 34.66 3.14 -9.92
CA THR A 4 35.42 3.55 -8.73
C THR A 4 34.55 3.50 -7.49
N LEU A 5 35.17 3.55 -6.31
CA LEU A 5 34.45 3.58 -5.04
C LEU A 5 33.55 4.82 -4.94
N GLU A 6 34.03 5.97 -5.42
CA GLU A 6 33.30 7.23 -5.42
C GLU A 6 32.06 7.15 -6.32
N GLN A 7 32.20 6.54 -7.50
CA GLN A 7 31.07 6.33 -8.41
C GLN A 7 30.03 5.36 -7.84
N LEU A 8 30.46 4.33 -7.11
CA LEU A 8 29.55 3.43 -6.43
C LEU A 8 28.83 4.13 -5.27
N ALA A 9 29.55 4.95 -4.49
CA ALA A 9 28.97 5.73 -3.40
C ALA A 9 27.93 6.75 -3.90
N GLU A 10 28.22 7.47 -4.99
CA GLU A 10 27.30 8.43 -5.60
C GLU A 10 26.03 7.73 -6.11
N ARG A 11 26.17 6.58 -6.78
CA ARG A 11 25.03 5.79 -7.26
C ARG A 11 24.18 5.24 -6.11
N LEU A 12 24.82 4.79 -5.04
CA LEU A 12 24.11 4.33 -3.85
C LEU A 12 23.33 5.48 -3.21
N HIS A 13 23.96 6.65 -3.07
CA HIS A 13 23.29 7.82 -2.52
C HIS A 13 22.09 8.26 -3.37
N ALA A 14 22.23 8.28 -4.70
CA ALA A 14 21.10 8.57 -5.59
C ALA A 14 19.96 7.55 -5.43
N CYS A 15 20.30 6.26 -5.33
CA CYS A 15 19.33 5.20 -5.08
C CYS A 15 18.60 5.38 -3.75
N GLU A 16 19.31 5.73 -2.66
CA GLU A 16 18.71 5.98 -1.35
C GLU A 16 17.75 7.17 -1.38
N VAL A 17 18.14 8.27 -2.04
CA VAL A 17 17.28 9.44 -2.23
C VAL A 17 16.01 9.08 -3.00
N ASP A 18 16.14 8.32 -4.09
CA ASP A 18 14.99 7.88 -4.88
C ASP A 18 14.08 6.96 -4.06
N LEU A 19 14.64 6.05 -3.26
CA LEU A 19 13.86 5.14 -2.41
C LEU A 19 13.05 5.90 -1.35
N GLU A 20 13.64 6.91 -0.70
CA GLU A 20 12.91 7.75 0.26
C GLU A 20 11.82 8.58 -0.40
N ALA A 21 12.05 9.09 -1.62
CA ALA A 21 11.01 9.77 -2.40
C ALA A 21 9.83 8.84 -2.73
N HIS A 22 10.11 7.64 -3.23
CA HIS A 22 9.08 6.63 -3.50
C HIS A 22 8.31 6.24 -2.24
N ARG A 23 9.00 6.08 -1.11
CA ARG A 23 8.37 5.83 0.19
C ARG A 23 7.42 6.97 0.58
N GLY A 24 7.81 8.22 0.35
CA GLY A 24 6.95 9.40 0.54
C GLY A 24 5.68 9.36 -0.32
N TYR A 25 5.80 9.02 -1.60
CA TYR A 25 4.65 8.89 -2.51
C TYR A 25 3.69 7.79 -2.09
N LEU A 26 4.22 6.62 -1.73
CA LEU A 26 3.40 5.50 -1.25
C LEU A 26 2.62 5.89 0.02
N LYS A 27 3.25 6.62 0.94
CA LYS A 27 2.57 7.13 2.14
C LYS A 27 1.48 8.14 1.81
N ALA A 28 1.71 9.05 0.87
CA ALA A 28 0.68 9.99 0.45
C ALA A 28 -0.52 9.25 -0.18
N MET A 29 -0.26 8.21 -0.98
CA MET A 29 -1.30 7.39 -1.59
C MET A 29 -2.13 6.61 -0.55
N GLU A 30 -1.50 6.05 0.48
CA GLU A 30 -2.19 5.42 1.62
C GLU A 30 -3.17 6.39 2.30
N TYR A 31 -2.74 7.61 2.60
CA TYR A 31 -3.62 8.62 3.19
C TYR A 31 -4.76 9.06 2.27
N ALA A 32 -4.47 9.25 0.98
CA ALA A 32 -5.48 9.62 -0.01
C ALA A 32 -6.55 8.53 -0.16
N LEU A 33 -6.14 7.26 -0.15
CA LEU A 33 -7.06 6.13 -0.19
C LEU A 33 -7.89 6.04 1.09
N GLY A 34 -7.28 6.20 2.26
CA GLY A 34 -8.00 6.26 3.54
C GLY A 34 -9.06 7.37 3.55
N ALA A 35 -8.71 8.58 3.09
CA ALA A 35 -9.64 9.70 2.98
C ALA A 35 -10.78 9.41 1.98
N THR A 36 -10.46 8.78 0.85
CA THR A 36 -11.45 8.39 -0.16
C THR A 36 -12.45 7.39 0.41
N ILE A 37 -11.98 6.40 1.17
CA ILE A 37 -12.85 5.40 1.80
C ILE A 37 -13.74 6.03 2.87
N ALA A 38 -13.17 6.85 3.75
CA ALA A 38 -13.91 7.51 4.83
C ALA A 38 -14.98 8.49 4.34
N THR A 39 -14.80 9.09 3.15
CA THR A 39 -15.74 10.06 2.57
C THR A 39 -16.68 9.46 1.53
N HIS A 40 -16.55 8.16 1.21
CA HIS A 40 -17.37 7.51 0.22
C HIS A 40 -18.81 7.34 0.73
N SER A 41 -19.81 7.62 -0.13
CA SER A 41 -21.22 7.50 0.23
C SER A 41 -21.70 6.07 0.44
N ASP A 42 -20.96 5.08 -0.07
CA ASP A 42 -21.21 3.64 0.08
C ASP A 42 -19.89 2.88 0.36
N PRO A 43 -19.37 2.92 1.60
CA PRO A 43 -18.08 2.31 1.94
C PRO A 43 -17.98 0.80 1.62
N PRO A 44 -19.03 -0.03 1.83
CA PRO A 44 -18.99 -1.45 1.45
C PRO A 44 -18.71 -1.70 -0.04
N SER A 45 -19.30 -0.91 -0.95
CA SER A 45 -19.05 -1.06 -2.38
C SER A 45 -17.62 -0.68 -2.76
N LEU A 46 -17.08 0.39 -2.16
CA LEU A 46 -15.70 0.80 -2.39
C LEU A 46 -14.70 -0.25 -1.87
N ARG A 47 -14.97 -0.85 -0.70
CA ARG A 47 -14.18 -1.98 -0.19
C ARG A 47 -14.17 -3.16 -1.16
N ARG A 48 -15.33 -3.50 -1.76
CA ARG A 48 -15.39 -4.60 -2.76
C ARG A 48 -14.56 -4.28 -4.00
N ILE A 49 -14.60 -3.05 -4.48
CA ILE A 49 -13.78 -2.61 -5.62
C ILE A 49 -12.29 -2.68 -5.25
N TRP A 50 -11.93 -2.23 -4.05
CA TRP A 50 -10.57 -2.34 -3.52
C TRP A 50 -10.07 -3.79 -3.53
N ASP A 51 -10.85 -4.73 -2.98
CA ASP A 51 -10.48 -6.15 -2.94
C ASP A 51 -10.24 -6.72 -4.36
N LEU A 52 -11.07 -6.34 -5.35
CA LEU A 52 -10.90 -6.75 -6.75
C LEU A 52 -9.64 -6.14 -7.38
N MET A 53 -9.37 -4.86 -7.11
CA MET A 53 -8.17 -4.19 -7.62
C MET A 53 -6.88 -4.82 -7.10
N LEU A 54 -6.86 -5.32 -5.86
CA LEU A 54 -5.69 -5.98 -5.29
C LEU A 54 -5.33 -7.26 -6.05
N VAL A 55 -6.33 -8.04 -6.45
CA VAL A 55 -6.14 -9.27 -7.23
C VAL A 55 -5.54 -8.93 -8.58
N GLU A 56 -6.16 -7.99 -9.31
CA GLU A 56 -5.66 -7.54 -10.61
C GLU A 56 -4.25 -6.95 -10.54
N ALA A 57 -3.94 -6.17 -9.49
CA ALA A 57 -2.60 -5.61 -9.28
C ALA A 57 -1.56 -6.71 -9.02
N ALA A 58 -1.90 -7.70 -8.18
CA ALA A 58 -1.02 -8.83 -7.89
C ALA A 58 -0.77 -9.69 -9.14
N ASP A 59 -1.80 -9.94 -9.95
CA ASP A 59 -1.70 -10.71 -11.19
C ASP A 59 -0.92 -9.96 -12.27
N THR A 60 -1.15 -8.66 -12.44
CA THR A 60 -0.41 -7.81 -13.39
C THR A 60 1.09 -7.82 -13.12
N HIS A 61 1.49 -7.84 -11.84
CA HIS A 61 2.88 -7.81 -11.42
C HIS A 61 3.48 -9.19 -11.12
N ALA A 62 2.69 -10.26 -11.26
CA ALA A 62 3.17 -11.61 -11.03
C ALA A 62 4.29 -11.97 -12.03
N GLY A 63 5.50 -12.21 -11.51
CA GLY A 63 6.63 -12.70 -12.30
C GLY A 63 7.37 -11.65 -13.13
N LEU A 64 6.97 -10.37 -13.12
CA LEU A 64 7.65 -9.31 -13.87
C LEU A 64 9.05 -8.99 -13.33
N ASP A 65 9.18 -8.84 -12.01
CA ASP A 65 10.45 -8.44 -11.36
C ASP A 65 11.01 -9.55 -10.44
N GLY A 66 10.63 -10.79 -10.73
CA GLY A 66 11.08 -11.99 -10.03
C GLY A 66 10.32 -12.31 -8.73
N PRO A 67 10.66 -13.45 -8.09
CA PRO A 67 9.88 -14.01 -6.99
C PRO A 67 9.94 -13.17 -5.70
N ILE A 68 11.07 -12.53 -5.42
CA ILE A 68 11.24 -11.69 -4.21
C ILE A 68 10.37 -10.43 -4.32
N PHE A 69 10.39 -9.76 -5.47
CA PHE A 69 9.54 -8.60 -5.72
C PHE A 69 8.06 -8.98 -5.62
N THR A 70 7.65 -10.05 -6.29
CA THR A 70 6.26 -10.51 -6.27
C THR A 70 5.78 -10.77 -4.84
N ALA A 71 6.59 -11.45 -4.02
CA ALA A 71 6.26 -11.72 -2.61
C ALA A 71 6.19 -10.43 -1.77
N ALA A 72 7.13 -9.50 -1.94
CA ALA A 72 7.16 -8.23 -1.22
C ALA A 72 5.98 -7.31 -1.61
N PHE A 73 5.61 -7.30 -2.89
CA PHE A 73 4.47 -6.55 -3.41
C PHE A 73 3.16 -7.08 -2.82
N GLN A 74 2.93 -8.40 -2.89
CA GLN A 74 1.77 -9.03 -2.29
C GLN A 74 1.69 -8.81 -0.77
N GLN A 75 2.83 -8.81 -0.06
CA GLN A 75 2.87 -8.50 1.37
C GLN A 75 2.48 -7.05 1.65
N SER A 76 2.97 -6.10 0.86
CA SER A 76 2.64 -4.69 0.99
C SER A 76 1.14 -4.43 0.77
N LEU A 77 0.53 -5.08 -0.24
CA LEU A 77 -0.91 -5.00 -0.51
C LEU A 77 -1.76 -5.51 0.66
N ARG A 78 -1.35 -6.62 1.28
CA ARG A 78 -2.02 -7.15 2.49
C ARG A 78 -1.94 -6.16 3.65
N MET A 79 -0.75 -5.64 3.94
CA MET A 79 -0.54 -4.68 5.03
C MET A 79 -1.38 -3.40 4.85
N LEU A 80 -1.45 -2.87 3.63
CA LEU A 80 -2.26 -1.70 3.32
C LEU A 80 -3.76 -1.96 3.57
N THR A 81 -4.24 -3.14 3.17
CA THR A 81 -5.64 -3.56 3.38
C THR A 81 -5.98 -3.65 4.87
N GLU A 82 -5.08 -4.18 5.68
CA GLU A 82 -5.23 -4.22 7.14
C GLU A 82 -5.29 -2.82 7.74
N GLN A 83 -4.39 -1.92 7.32
CA GLN A 83 -4.37 -0.52 7.81
C GLN A 83 -5.66 0.24 7.47
N ILE A 84 -6.16 0.08 6.24
CA ILE A 84 -7.45 0.65 5.82
C ILE A 84 -8.60 0.07 6.66
N SER A 85 -8.58 -1.23 6.94
CA SER A 85 -9.60 -1.90 7.75
C SER A 85 -9.64 -1.36 9.19
N LEU A 86 -8.49 -0.95 9.72
CA LEU A 86 -8.39 -0.34 11.06
C LEU A 86 -8.87 1.13 11.08
N MET A 87 -8.85 1.81 9.93
CA MET A 87 -9.35 3.18 9.79
C MET A 87 -10.87 3.27 9.64
N ASP A 88 -11.54 2.14 9.36
CA ASP A 88 -13.00 2.03 9.32
C ASP A 88 -13.50 1.42 10.64
N PRO A 89 -13.80 2.22 11.68
CA PRO A 89 -14.50 1.72 12.85
C PRO A 89 -15.92 1.42 12.40
N GLY A 90 -16.16 0.18 11.94
CA GLY A 90 -17.51 -0.33 11.73
C GLY A 90 -18.42 0.04 12.91
N PRO A 91 -19.73 0.19 12.69
CA PRO A 91 -20.63 0.85 13.63
C PRO A 91 -20.39 0.31 15.03
N THR A 92 -19.92 1.19 15.92
CA THR A 92 -19.73 0.91 17.34
C THR A 92 -20.91 0.08 17.78
N SER A 93 -20.66 -1.17 18.18
CA SER A 93 -21.68 -2.02 18.80
C SER A 93 -22.33 -1.20 19.91
N GLN A 94 -23.52 -0.66 19.60
CA GLN A 94 -24.40 -0.05 20.57
C GLN A 94 -24.71 -1.19 21.52
N ARG A 95 -24.08 -1.15 22.70
CA ARG A 95 -24.42 -2.04 23.81
C ARG A 95 -25.95 -1.94 24.00
N PRO A 96 -26.70 -3.04 24.16
CA PRO A 96 -28.11 -2.94 24.45
C PRO A 96 -28.26 -2.10 25.72
N ILE A 97 -29.07 -1.05 25.63
CA ILE A 97 -29.61 -0.39 26.82
C ILE A 97 -30.67 -1.35 27.35
N ASP A 98 -30.25 -2.34 28.12
CA ASP A 98 -31.16 -3.17 28.90
C ASP A 98 -31.33 -2.51 30.27
N GLN A 99 -32.48 -1.85 30.39
CA GLN A 99 -33.41 -1.70 31.54
C GLN A 99 -32.84 -1.60 32.96
#